data_AF-A0A9E3CFF6-F1
#
_entry.id   AF-A0A9E3CFF6-F1
#
_cell.length_a   1.000
_cell.length_b   1.000
_cell.length_c   1.000
_cell.angle_alpha   90.00
_cell.angle_beta   90.00
_cell.angle_gamma   90.00
#
_symmetry.space_group_name_H-M   'P 1'
#
loop_
_entity.id
_entity.type
_entity.pdbx_description
1 polymer ?
#
loop_
_entity_poly.entity_id
_entity_poly.type
_entity_poly.pdbx_seq_one_letter_code
_entity_poly.pdbx_strand_id
1 'polypeptide(L)'
;MPRKSRTHRRPKAPSDLPSASVVQSLIKLSDFEDFSQQLESQVHGLVHMWVGGTMGMIPLAAYDPVFWAHHTMVDRIWYLWQLAHPGAGPHPSLLHTALPPFPLTVADTLDTAALGYVYAGEVVTSTP
;
A
#
# COMPACT_ATOMS: atom_id res chain seq x y z
N MET A 1 13.17 33.55 14.66
CA MET A 1 12.12 32.56 15.00
C MET A 1 12.19 31.41 14.01
N PRO A 2 12.40 30.14 14.40
CA PRO A 2 12.35 29.04 13.46
C PRO A 2 10.89 28.89 12.97
N ARG A 3 10.69 28.90 11.64
CA ARG A 3 9.37 28.63 11.04
C ARG A 3 8.98 27.21 11.46
N LYS A 4 7.88 27.05 12.21
CA LYS A 4 7.24 25.75 12.38
C LYS A 4 6.85 25.26 10.99
N SER A 5 7.57 24.25 10.47
CA SER A 5 7.18 23.58 9.23
C SER A 5 5.84 22.91 9.46
N ARG A 6 4.78 23.47 8.87
CA ARG A 6 3.41 22.97 8.96
C ARG A 6 3.09 22.24 7.66
N THR A 7 2.64 21.00 7.77
CA THR A 7 2.09 20.26 6.62
C THR A 7 0.78 20.91 6.18
N HIS A 8 0.50 20.83 4.89
CA HIS A 8 -0.73 21.37 4.31
C HIS A 8 -1.29 20.39 3.29
N ARG A 9 -2.61 20.43 3.11
CA ARG A 9 -3.36 19.55 2.21
C ARG A 9 -4.18 20.41 1.25
N ARG A 10 -4.49 19.87 0.07
CA ARG A 10 -5.37 20.49 -0.94
C ARG A 10 -6.23 19.38 -1.56
N PRO A 11 -7.20 18.83 -0.81
CA PRO A 11 -7.97 17.69 -1.25
C PRO A 11 -8.76 18.00 -2.52
N LYS A 12 -8.78 17.07 -3.46
CA LYS A 12 -9.64 17.12 -4.65
C LYS A 12 -11.08 16.68 -4.33
N ALA A 13 -11.93 16.56 -5.35
CA ALA A 13 -13.31 16.13 -5.15
C ALA A 13 -13.35 14.67 -4.62
N PRO A 14 -14.26 14.32 -3.69
CA PRO A 14 -14.38 12.94 -3.21
C PRO A 14 -14.62 11.90 -4.32
N SER A 15 -15.22 12.30 -5.45
CA SER A 15 -15.41 11.46 -6.64
C SER A 15 -14.12 11.01 -7.30
N ASP A 16 -13.00 11.69 -7.01
CA ASP A 16 -11.69 11.38 -7.57
C ASP A 16 -10.96 10.31 -6.76
N LEU A 17 -11.50 9.86 -5.62
CA LEU A 17 -10.93 8.77 -4.82
C LEU A 17 -11.20 7.39 -5.46
N PRO A 18 -10.34 6.38 -5.21
CA PRO A 18 -10.58 5.04 -5.71
C PRO A 18 -11.84 4.45 -5.08
N SER A 19 -12.67 3.80 -5.89
CA SER A 19 -13.86 3.10 -5.39
C SER A 19 -13.50 1.74 -4.79
N ALA A 20 -14.38 1.20 -3.97
CA ALA A 20 -14.26 -0.18 -3.50
C ALA A 20 -14.22 -1.20 -4.65
N SER A 21 -14.90 -0.91 -5.77
CA SER A 21 -14.89 -1.79 -6.95
C SER A 21 -13.52 -1.84 -7.63
N VAL A 22 -12.77 -0.72 -7.66
CA VAL A 22 -11.38 -0.72 -8.15
C VAL A 22 -10.54 -1.65 -7.28
N VAL A 23 -10.58 -1.48 -5.95
CA VAL A 23 -9.82 -2.34 -5.02
C VAL A 23 -10.17 -3.82 -5.19
N GLN A 24 -11.47 -4.16 -5.31
CA GLN A 24 -11.90 -5.53 -5.52
C GLN A 24 -11.41 -6.12 -6.86
N SER A 25 -11.31 -5.31 -7.91
CA SER A 25 -10.75 -5.75 -9.19
C SER A 25 -9.25 -5.99 -9.09
N LEU A 26 -8.51 -5.14 -8.36
CA LEU A 26 -7.08 -5.35 -8.12
C LEU A 26 -6.79 -6.65 -7.38
N ILE A 27 -7.58 -6.94 -6.34
CA ILE A 27 -7.41 -8.17 -5.56
C ILE A 27 -7.58 -9.41 -6.43
N LYS A 28 -8.27 -9.37 -7.58
CA LYS A 28 -8.49 -10.51 -8.48
C LYS A 28 -7.38 -10.73 -9.50
N LEU A 29 -6.39 -9.84 -9.60
CA LEU A 29 -5.29 -9.96 -10.55
C LEU A 29 -4.37 -11.11 -10.10
N SER A 30 -4.16 -12.12 -10.94
CA SER A 30 -3.36 -13.29 -10.55
C SER A 30 -1.85 -13.07 -10.64
N ASP A 31 -1.43 -12.12 -11.47
CA ASP A 31 -0.02 -11.78 -11.66
C ASP A 31 0.41 -10.66 -10.71
N PHE A 32 1.56 -10.83 -10.06
CA PHE A 32 2.08 -9.88 -9.09
C PHE A 32 2.47 -8.55 -9.72
N GLU A 33 3.06 -8.55 -10.91
CA GLU A 33 3.52 -7.33 -11.57
C GLU A 33 2.33 -6.48 -12.00
N ASP A 34 1.30 -7.11 -12.58
CA ASP A 34 0.03 -6.46 -12.91
C ASP A 34 -0.67 -5.91 -11.67
N PHE A 35 -0.74 -6.69 -10.60
CA PHE A 35 -1.32 -6.25 -9.32
C PHE A 35 -0.57 -5.06 -8.74
N SER A 36 0.76 -5.18 -8.61
CA SER A 36 1.62 -4.15 -8.03
C SER A 36 1.53 -2.85 -8.82
N GLN A 37 1.64 -2.91 -10.15
CA GLN A 37 1.58 -1.72 -10.99
C GLN A 37 0.22 -1.01 -10.90
N GLN A 38 -0.86 -1.77 -10.86
CA GLN A 38 -2.20 -1.18 -10.79
C GLN A 38 -2.54 -0.68 -9.38
N LEU A 39 -2.09 -1.34 -8.31
CA LEU A 39 -2.21 -0.83 -6.94
C LEU A 39 -1.46 0.50 -6.78
N GLU A 40 -0.22 0.55 -7.27
CA GLU A 40 0.64 1.73 -7.22
C GLU A 40 0.02 2.93 -7.95
N SER A 41 -0.54 2.70 -9.14
CA SER A 41 -1.08 3.77 -9.99
C SER A 41 -2.51 4.18 -9.64
N GLN A 42 -3.42 3.22 -9.44
CA GLN A 42 -4.86 3.49 -9.32
C GLN A 42 -5.30 3.78 -7.89
N VAL A 43 -4.54 3.36 -6.87
CA VAL A 43 -4.91 3.54 -5.46
C VAL A 43 -3.85 4.35 -4.72
N HIS A 44 -2.62 3.84 -4.64
CA HIS A 44 -1.55 4.47 -3.85
C HIS A 44 -1.24 5.89 -4.35
N GLY A 45 -0.85 6.03 -5.62
CA GLY A 45 -0.50 7.31 -6.22
C GLY A 45 -1.70 8.26 -6.32
N LEU A 46 -2.89 7.72 -6.59
CA LEU A 46 -4.10 8.53 -6.71
C LEU A 46 -4.46 9.20 -5.39
N VAL A 47 -4.37 8.50 -4.25
CA VAL A 47 -4.67 9.10 -2.94
C VAL A 47 -3.61 10.14 -2.54
N HIS A 48 -2.34 9.92 -2.84
CA HIS A 48 -1.29 10.95 -2.67
C HIS A 48 -1.66 12.24 -3.41
N MET A 49 -2.07 12.13 -4.67
CA MET A 49 -2.47 13.26 -5.50
C MET A 49 -3.82 13.85 -5.09
N TRP A 50 -4.72 13.03 -4.53
CA TRP A 50 -6.00 13.47 -4.02
C TRP A 50 -5.83 14.35 -2.80
N VAL A 51 -5.07 13.92 -1.78
CA VAL A 51 -4.82 14.71 -0.57
C VAL A 51 -4.06 16.00 -0.92
N GLY A 52 -3.10 15.89 -1.84
CA GLY A 52 -2.33 17.02 -2.35
C GLY A 52 -1.48 17.71 -1.27
N GLY A 53 -0.95 18.90 -1.60
CA GLY A 53 -0.06 19.63 -0.70
C GLY A 53 1.18 18.81 -0.33
N THR A 54 1.48 18.69 0.97
CA THR A 54 2.60 17.90 1.48
C THR A 54 2.50 16.42 1.07
N MET A 55 1.30 15.82 1.10
CA MET A 55 1.09 14.41 0.71
C MET A 55 1.31 14.12 -0.76
N GLY A 56 1.16 15.13 -1.63
CA GLY A 56 1.39 14.99 -3.07
C GLY A 56 2.85 15.09 -3.49
N MET A 57 3.77 15.39 -2.56
CA MET A 57 5.20 15.55 -2.84
C MET A 57 5.97 14.38 -2.24
N ILE A 58 6.48 13.47 -3.10
CA ILE A 58 7.19 12.24 -2.67
C ILE A 58 8.22 12.49 -1.55
N PRO A 59 9.14 13.47 -1.64
CA PRO A 59 10.14 13.68 -0.59
C PRO A 59 9.59 14.17 0.74
N LEU A 60 8.33 14.64 0.76
CA LEU A 60 7.70 15.26 1.91
C LEU A 60 6.46 14.51 2.42
N ALA A 61 5.96 13.51 1.67
CA ALA A 61 4.66 12.90 1.93
C ALA A 61 4.57 12.30 3.34
N ALA A 62 5.62 11.59 3.77
CA ALA A 62 5.69 10.96 5.09
C ALA A 62 5.65 11.93 6.28
N TYR A 63 5.87 13.25 6.07
CA TYR A 63 5.72 14.24 7.14
C TYR A 63 4.24 14.57 7.45
N ASP A 64 3.30 14.25 6.55
CA ASP A 64 1.87 14.38 6.83
C ASP A 64 1.35 13.09 7.52
N PRO A 65 0.73 13.18 8.71
CA PRO A 65 0.28 11.99 9.44
C PRO A 65 -0.68 11.07 8.68
N VAL A 66 -1.40 11.55 7.66
CA VAL A 66 -2.28 10.71 6.83
C VAL A 66 -1.49 9.67 6.04
N PHE A 67 -0.20 9.91 5.78
CA PHE A 67 0.70 8.98 5.11
C PHE A 67 0.65 7.58 5.72
N TRP A 68 0.76 7.51 7.05
CA TRP A 68 0.83 6.24 7.76
C TRP A 68 -0.47 5.45 7.66
N ALA A 69 -1.62 6.13 7.77
CA ALA A 69 -2.92 5.48 7.60
C ALA A 69 -3.15 5.01 6.15
N HIS A 70 -2.73 5.81 5.17
CA HIS A 70 -2.80 5.46 3.75
C HIS A 70 -1.94 4.24 3.42
N HIS A 71 -0.66 4.25 3.81
CA HIS A 71 0.25 3.13 3.58
C HIS A 71 -0.15 1.87 4.35
N THR A 72 -0.76 2.01 5.53
CA THR A 72 -1.38 0.86 6.24
C THR A 72 -2.53 0.25 5.43
N MET A 73 -3.29 1.05 4.68
CA MET A 73 -4.35 0.51 3.80
C MET A 73 -3.76 -0.13 2.54
N VAL A 74 -2.70 0.44 1.96
CA VAL A 74 -1.98 -0.16 0.82
C VAL A 74 -1.42 -1.52 1.21
N ASP A 75 -0.75 -1.61 2.35
CA ASP A 75 -0.23 -2.87 2.92
C ASP A 75 -1.36 -3.87 3.21
N ARG A 76 -2.50 -3.41 3.73
CA ARG A 76 -3.69 -4.27 3.91
C ARG A 76 -4.21 -4.83 2.58
N ILE A 77 -4.23 -4.04 1.51
CA ILE A 77 -4.67 -4.52 0.19
C ILE A 77 -3.69 -5.57 -0.33
N TRP A 78 -2.39 -5.36 -0.16
CA TRP A 78 -1.37 -6.35 -0.49
C TRP A 78 -1.56 -7.65 0.30
N TYR A 79 -1.76 -7.57 1.62
CA TYR A 79 -2.06 -8.71 2.47
C TYR A 79 -3.28 -9.51 1.97
N LEU A 80 -4.39 -8.83 1.65
CA LEU A 80 -5.59 -9.47 1.10
C LEU A 80 -5.33 -10.15 -0.25
N TRP A 81 -4.49 -9.55 -1.10
CA TRP A 81 -4.09 -10.13 -2.37
C TRP A 81 -3.27 -11.41 -2.17
N GLN A 82 -2.32 -11.42 -1.22
CA GLN A 82 -1.52 -12.60 -0.87
C GLN A 82 -2.39 -13.76 -0.37
N LEU A 83 -3.43 -13.47 0.42
CA LEU A 83 -4.40 -14.49 0.85
C LEU A 83 -5.20 -15.07 -0.33
N ALA A 84 -5.56 -14.24 -1.29
CA ALA A 84 -6.30 -14.68 -2.48
C ALA A 84 -5.42 -15.44 -3.49
N HIS A 85 -4.10 -15.26 -3.45
CA HIS A 85 -3.14 -15.82 -4.42
C HIS A 85 -1.98 -16.55 -3.71
N PRO A 86 -2.26 -17.67 -3.01
CA PRO A 86 -1.22 -18.40 -2.30
C PRO A 86 -0.13 -18.89 -3.28
N GLY A 87 1.12 -18.56 -2.97
CA GLY A 87 2.29 -18.91 -3.79
C GLY A 87 2.61 -17.92 -4.91
N ALA A 88 1.76 -16.92 -5.16
CA ALA A 88 2.11 -15.80 -6.02
C ALA A 88 2.92 -14.73 -5.25
N GLY A 89 3.73 -13.96 -5.96
CA GLY A 89 4.54 -12.92 -5.35
C GLY A 89 5.55 -12.29 -6.32
N PRO A 90 6.45 -11.45 -5.81
CA PRO A 90 7.51 -10.83 -6.60
C PRO A 90 8.35 -11.87 -7.34
N HIS A 91 8.90 -11.48 -8.49
CA HIS A 91 9.83 -12.32 -9.22
C HIS A 91 11.00 -12.75 -8.31
N PRO A 92 11.46 -14.03 -8.34
CA PRO A 92 12.47 -14.54 -7.41
C PRO A 92 13.76 -13.73 -7.34
N SER A 93 14.15 -13.06 -8.44
CA SER A 93 15.33 -12.19 -8.47
C SER A 93 15.26 -11.00 -7.52
N LEU A 94 14.05 -10.59 -7.11
CA LEU A 94 13.83 -9.46 -6.21
C LEU A 94 13.96 -9.86 -4.74
N LEU A 95 13.81 -11.13 -4.39
CA LEU A 95 13.69 -11.60 -3.01
C LEU A 95 14.90 -11.24 -2.13
N HIS A 96 16.10 -11.22 -2.71
CA HIS A 96 17.34 -10.87 -2.01
C HIS A 96 17.73 -9.39 -2.13
N THR A 97 16.88 -8.57 -2.74
CA THR A 97 17.09 -7.13 -2.80
C THR A 97 17.00 -6.57 -1.39
N ALA A 98 18.07 -5.91 -0.94
CA ALA A 98 18.07 -5.20 0.33
C ALA A 98 17.12 -4.00 0.27
N LEU A 99 16.52 -3.64 1.40
CA LEU A 99 15.65 -2.48 1.58
C LEU A 99 16.30 -1.41 2.47
N PRO A 100 17.34 -0.68 2.01
CA PRO A 100 17.95 0.38 2.80
C PRO A 100 16.93 1.45 3.23
N PRO A 101 17.07 2.02 4.44
CA PRO A 101 18.12 1.78 5.44
C PRO A 101 17.86 0.58 6.35
N PHE A 102 16.81 -0.20 6.11
CA PHE A 102 16.39 -1.29 6.98
C PHE A 102 17.27 -2.52 6.75
N PRO A 103 17.60 -3.29 7.81
CA PRO A 103 18.36 -4.54 7.70
C PRO A 103 17.45 -5.69 7.24
N LEU A 104 16.66 -5.46 6.20
CA LEU A 104 15.66 -6.38 5.65
C LEU A 104 15.87 -6.53 4.13
N THR A 105 15.47 -7.68 3.62
CA THR A 105 15.29 -7.96 2.20
C THR A 105 13.81 -7.93 1.84
N VAL A 106 13.49 -7.95 0.53
CA VAL A 106 12.10 -8.12 0.06
C VAL A 106 11.47 -9.40 0.61
N ALA A 107 12.22 -10.49 0.70
CA ALA A 107 11.72 -11.75 1.26
C ALA A 107 11.26 -11.61 2.71
N ASP A 108 11.98 -10.81 3.51
CA ASP A 108 11.67 -10.63 4.94
C ASP A 108 10.37 -9.85 5.17
N THR A 109 9.84 -9.17 4.14
CA THR A 109 8.62 -8.38 4.24
C THR A 109 7.37 -9.09 3.71
N LEU A 110 7.48 -10.31 3.20
CA LEU A 110 6.35 -11.01 2.60
C LEU A 110 5.38 -11.62 3.63
N ASP A 111 5.79 -11.73 4.89
CA ASP A 111 4.96 -12.28 5.97
C ASP A 111 4.76 -11.26 7.09
N THR A 112 3.56 -10.68 7.15
CA THR A 112 3.17 -9.73 8.20
C THR A 112 3.32 -10.30 9.61
N ALA A 113 3.08 -11.61 9.81
CA ALA A 113 3.21 -12.25 11.12
C ALA A 113 4.69 -12.34 11.55
N ALA A 114 5.60 -12.59 10.61
CA ALA A 114 7.04 -12.53 10.85
C ALA A 114 7.52 -11.10 11.19
N LEU A 115 6.82 -10.07 10.70
CA LEU A 115 7.02 -8.67 11.06
C LEU A 115 6.36 -8.27 12.40
N GLY A 116 5.61 -9.19 13.03
CA GLY A 116 5.03 -9.01 14.35
C GLY A 116 3.64 -8.35 14.36
N TYR A 117 2.92 -8.34 13.23
CA TYR A 117 1.54 -7.86 13.17
C TYR A 117 0.64 -8.74 12.31
N VAL A 118 -0.68 -8.62 12.53
CA VAL A 118 -1.69 -9.25 11.68
C VAL A 118 -2.81 -8.25 11.45
N TYR A 119 -3.42 -8.29 10.27
CA TYR A 119 -4.62 -7.50 10.01
C TYR A 119 -5.85 -8.17 10.60
N ALA A 120 -6.77 -7.34 11.12
CA ALA A 120 -8.11 -7.79 11.42
C ALA A 120 -8.87 -8.06 10.11
N GLY A 121 -9.34 -9.29 9.92
CA GLY A 121 -10.15 -9.68 8.76
C GLY A 121 -10.65 -11.11 8.90
N GLU A 122 -11.96 -11.29 8.72
CA GLU A 122 -12.66 -12.56 8.80
C GLU A 122 -12.07 -13.59 7.83
N VAL A 123 -11.80 -14.79 8.35
CA VAL A 123 -11.71 -15.97 7.51
C VAL A 123 -13.08 -16.10 6.84
N VAL A 124 -13.20 -15.70 5.58
CA VAL A 124 -14.36 -16.10 4.76
C VAL A 124 -14.17 -17.60 4.48
N THR A 125 -14.43 -18.43 5.49
CA THR A 125 -14.75 -19.83 5.28
C THR A 125 -16.15 -19.88 4.71
N SER A 126 -16.28 -19.65 3.41
CA SER A 126 -17.42 -20.16 2.68
C SER A 126 -16.97 -21.43 1.94
N THR A 127 -17.17 -22.57 2.56
CA THR A 127 -17.40 -23.83 1.84
C THR A 127 -18.09 -24.83 2.77
N PRO A 128 -18.98 -25.69 2.27
CA PRO A 128 -19.36 -25.91 0.86
C PRO A 128 -20.72 -25.33 0.46
#